data_AF-A0A7S3V8Y8-F1
#
_entry.id   AF-A0A7S3V8Y8-F1
#
_cell.length_a   1.000
_cell.length_b   1.000
_cell.length_c   1.000
_cell.angle_alpha   90.00
_cell.angle_beta   90.00
_cell.angle_gamma   90.00
#
_symmetry.space_group_name_H-M   'P 1'
#
loop_
_entity.id
_entity.type
_entity.pdbx_description
1 polymer ?
#
loop_
_entity_poly.entity_id
_entity_poly.type
_entity_poly.pdbx_seq_one_letter_code
_entity_poly.pdbx_strand_id
1 'polypeptide(L)'
;MENGWGGGDCQRNPVDGYPNCFVHDPSCNDYPPYNTEACGWDGGDCDLYNSLVDCTVNTPSLLNNGKCNDGPTYNTEACGWDGGDCDFYNSLDDCTVDTPFRINDGYCDDDPPYNTAACEWDGGDCPTPTSAPAECNDYPPY
;
A
#
# COMPACT_ATOMS: atom_id res chain seq x y z
N MET A 1 5.92 -0.21 -34.19
CA MET A 1 6.29 0.98 -33.41
C MET A 1 5.06 1.33 -32.61
N GLU A 2 5.19 1.23 -31.29
CA GLU A 2 4.17 1.52 -30.28
C GLU A 2 3.63 2.94 -30.44
N ASN A 3 2.46 3.21 -29.82
CA ASN A 3 2.33 4.21 -28.75
C ASN A 3 0.84 4.38 -28.41
N GLY A 4 0.48 4.14 -27.15
CA GLY A 4 -0.75 4.72 -26.60
C GLY A 4 -1.53 3.80 -25.68
N TRP A 5 -0.90 3.40 -24.57
CA TRP A 5 -1.62 3.09 -23.34
C TRP A 5 -2.48 4.30 -22.95
N GLY A 6 -3.75 4.23 -23.32
CA GLY A 6 -4.83 5.07 -22.79
C GLY A 6 -6.00 4.18 -22.37
N GLY A 7 -5.67 2.99 -21.84
CA GLY A 7 -6.53 1.82 -21.65
C GLY A 7 -7.61 1.98 -20.59
N GLY A 8 -8.49 2.98 -20.78
CA GLY A 8 -9.82 3.00 -20.21
C GLY A 8 -10.72 2.11 -21.06
N ASP A 9 -10.51 0.80 -21.03
CA ASP A 9 -11.46 -0.15 -21.61
C ASP A 9 -12.49 -0.53 -20.53
N CYS A 10 -13.52 0.30 -20.39
CA CYS A 10 -14.78 -0.06 -19.75
C CYS A 10 -15.58 -1.11 -20.54
N GLN A 11 -14.93 -1.85 -21.45
CA GLN A 11 -15.56 -2.87 -22.27
C GLN A 11 -15.24 -4.25 -21.70
N ARG A 12 -16.22 -4.78 -20.95
CA ARG A 12 -16.31 -6.16 -20.46
C ARG A 12 -16.26 -7.16 -21.62
N ASN A 13 -15.08 -7.44 -22.16
CA ASN A 13 -14.87 -8.60 -23.00
C ASN A 13 -14.28 -9.69 -22.12
N PRO A 14 -15.00 -10.81 -21.90
CA PRO A 14 -14.42 -11.97 -21.25
C PRO A 14 -13.14 -12.39 -21.97
N VAL A 15 -12.17 -12.93 -21.23
CA VAL A 15 -10.98 -13.53 -21.84
C VAL A 15 -11.43 -14.62 -22.82
N ASP A 16 -10.87 -14.62 -24.04
CA ASP A 16 -11.22 -15.60 -25.08
C ASP A 16 -11.00 -17.03 -24.56
N GLY A 17 -12.08 -17.82 -24.49
CA GLY A 17 -12.08 -19.19 -23.93
C GLY A 17 -12.51 -19.28 -22.45
N TYR A 18 -12.58 -18.16 -21.74
CA TYR A 18 -13.00 -18.06 -20.34
C TYR A 18 -14.13 -17.03 -20.17
N PRO A 19 -15.34 -17.34 -20.68
CA PRO A 19 -16.48 -16.41 -20.74
C PRO A 19 -16.98 -15.92 -19.37
N ASN A 20 -16.51 -16.52 -18.27
CA ASN A 20 -16.85 -16.16 -16.89
C ASN A 20 -15.71 -15.44 -16.14
N CYS A 21 -14.55 -15.21 -16.77
CA CYS A 21 -13.47 -14.43 -16.17
C CYS A 21 -13.70 -12.95 -16.47
N PHE A 22 -14.31 -12.27 -15.49
CA PHE A 22 -14.55 -10.83 -15.49
C PHE A 22 -13.55 -10.16 -14.55
N VAL A 23 -12.33 -9.95 -15.04
CA VAL A 23 -11.23 -9.30 -14.31
C VAL A 23 -11.34 -7.79 -14.49
N HIS A 24 -11.98 -7.12 -13.54
CA HIS A 24 -12.20 -5.68 -13.56
C HIS A 24 -12.23 -5.06 -12.17
N ASP A 25 -11.65 -5.74 -11.18
CA ASP A 25 -11.47 -5.19 -9.84
C ASP A 25 -9.99 -5.30 -9.46
N PRO A 26 -9.41 -4.31 -8.76
CA PRO A 26 -7.97 -4.25 -8.49
C PRO A 26 -7.52 -5.22 -7.38
N SER A 27 -8.29 -6.27 -7.09
CA SER A 27 -8.03 -7.19 -5.98
C SER A 27 -7.60 -8.54 -6.52
N CYS A 28 -6.53 -9.12 -5.98
CA CYS A 28 -6.19 -10.51 -6.29
C CYS A 28 -7.23 -11.50 -5.74
N ASN A 29 -8.01 -12.12 -6.63
CA ASN A 29 -8.89 -13.26 -6.35
C ASN A 29 -8.13 -14.58 -6.57
N ASP A 30 -7.49 -15.09 -5.51
CA ASP A 30 -6.55 -16.22 -5.54
C ASP A 30 -7.16 -17.62 -5.80
N TYR A 31 -8.44 -17.70 -6.15
CA TYR A 31 -9.17 -18.94 -6.37
C TYR A 31 -9.61 -19.12 -7.84
N PRO A 32 -9.73 -20.36 -8.34
CA PRO A 32 -10.20 -20.60 -9.69
C PRO A 32 -11.63 -20.07 -9.94
N PRO A 33 -11.93 -19.56 -11.15
CA PRO A 33 -11.07 -19.52 -12.33
C PRO A 33 -10.13 -18.29 -12.41
N TYR A 34 -10.23 -17.35 -11.48
CA TYR A 34 -9.59 -16.03 -11.54
C TYR A 34 -8.06 -16.09 -11.55
N ASN A 35 -7.44 -16.61 -10.49
CA ASN A 35 -5.99 -16.77 -10.42
C ASN A 35 -5.48 -18.01 -11.18
N THR A 36 -5.67 -18.00 -12.51
CA THR A 36 -5.14 -19.01 -13.42
C THR A 36 -4.47 -18.34 -14.62
N GLU A 37 -3.48 -18.98 -15.24
CA GLU A 37 -2.83 -18.47 -16.47
C GLU A 37 -3.86 -18.10 -17.55
N ALA A 38 -4.89 -18.92 -17.66
CA ALA A 38 -6.03 -18.76 -18.55
C ALA A 38 -6.82 -17.46 -18.36
N CYS A 39 -6.91 -16.96 -17.12
CA CYS A 39 -7.55 -15.70 -16.77
C CYS A 39 -6.52 -14.61 -16.47
N GLY A 40 -5.28 -14.82 -16.92
CA GLY A 40 -4.19 -13.88 -16.77
C GLY A 40 -3.84 -13.58 -15.32
N TRP A 41 -3.98 -14.57 -14.43
CA TRP A 41 -3.72 -14.38 -12.98
C TRP A 41 -4.57 -13.25 -12.41
N ASP A 42 -5.88 -13.38 -12.60
CA ASP A 42 -6.86 -12.34 -12.29
C ASP A 42 -6.54 -11.04 -13.03
N GLY A 43 -6.28 -11.10 -14.34
CA GLY A 43 -6.01 -9.90 -15.14
C GLY A 43 -4.70 -9.19 -14.78
N GLY A 44 -3.80 -9.87 -14.06
CA GLY A 44 -2.55 -9.36 -13.53
C GLY A 44 -2.63 -8.96 -12.05
N ASP A 45 -3.84 -8.91 -11.48
CA ASP A 45 -4.04 -8.46 -10.08
C ASP A 45 -3.37 -9.43 -9.08
N CYS A 46 -3.15 -10.69 -9.45
CA CYS A 46 -2.43 -11.68 -8.64
C CYS A 46 -0.94 -11.87 -9.00
N ASP A 47 -0.38 -11.09 -9.94
CA ASP A 47 1.00 -11.30 -10.39
C ASP A 47 2.02 -11.14 -9.26
N LEU A 48 1.84 -10.12 -8.39
CA LEU A 48 2.70 -9.91 -7.22
C LEU A 48 2.65 -11.13 -6.29
N TYR A 49 1.44 -11.55 -5.90
CA TYR A 49 1.25 -12.70 -5.02
C TYR A 49 1.88 -13.98 -5.59
N ASN A 50 1.68 -14.26 -6.88
CA ASN A 50 2.25 -15.42 -7.54
C ASN A 50 3.78 -15.37 -7.66
N SER A 51 4.37 -14.17 -7.65
CA SER A 51 5.83 -13.98 -7.65
C SER A 51 6.48 -14.22 -6.27
N LEU A 52 5.70 -14.03 -5.20
CA LEU A 52 6.13 -14.20 -3.81
C LEU A 52 5.87 -15.63 -3.33
N VAL A 53 6.57 -16.60 -3.94
CA VAL A 53 6.29 -18.04 -3.76
C VAL A 53 6.40 -18.56 -2.32
N ASP A 54 7.15 -17.87 -1.46
CA ASP A 54 7.32 -18.21 -0.03
C ASP A 54 6.37 -17.40 0.89
N CYS A 55 5.58 -16.48 0.34
CA CYS A 55 4.60 -15.70 1.07
C CYS A 55 3.30 -16.48 1.29
N THR A 56 2.90 -16.66 2.54
CA THR A 56 1.64 -17.30 2.90
C THR A 56 0.74 -16.31 3.64
N VAL A 57 -0.27 -15.80 2.93
CA VAL A 57 -1.25 -14.84 3.44
C VAL A 57 -2.67 -15.34 3.17
N ASN A 58 -3.63 -14.91 4.00
CA ASN A 58 -5.05 -15.27 3.82
C ASN A 58 -5.79 -14.35 2.85
N THR A 59 -5.26 -13.14 2.62
CA THR A 59 -5.87 -12.13 1.75
C THR A 59 -4.78 -11.52 0.87
N PRO A 60 -4.44 -12.14 -0.26
CA PRO A 60 -3.39 -11.66 -1.17
C PRO A 60 -3.55 -10.22 -1.63
N SER A 61 -4.79 -9.72 -1.75
CA SER A 61 -5.10 -8.33 -2.11
C SER A 61 -4.66 -7.29 -1.07
N LEU A 62 -4.16 -7.70 0.11
CA LEU A 62 -3.54 -6.77 1.06
C LEU A 62 -2.08 -6.47 0.73
N LEU A 63 -1.40 -7.31 -0.04
CA LEU A 63 -0.05 -7.04 -0.50
C LEU A 63 -0.06 -5.87 -1.49
N ASN A 64 0.81 -4.87 -1.28
CA ASN A 64 0.94 -3.71 -2.15
C ASN A 64 -0.41 -3.00 -2.42
N ASN A 65 -1.22 -2.86 -1.37
CA ASN A 65 -2.48 -2.13 -1.39
C ASN A 65 -2.33 -0.65 -0.99
N GLY A 66 -1.10 -0.18 -0.77
CA GLY A 66 -0.78 1.17 -0.34
C GLY A 66 -0.91 1.40 1.17
N LYS A 67 -1.03 0.34 1.97
CA LYS A 67 -1.10 0.42 3.43
C LYS A 67 -0.21 -0.61 4.05
N CYS A 68 0.68 -0.21 4.94
CA CYS A 68 1.52 -1.16 5.66
C CYS A 68 0.68 -2.08 6.59
N ASN A 69 0.44 -3.31 6.15
CA ASN A 69 -0.20 -4.36 6.92
C ASN A 69 0.85 -5.08 7.79
N ASP A 70 1.15 -4.54 8.98
CA ASP A 70 2.16 -5.08 9.91
C ASP A 70 1.73 -6.37 10.66
N GLY A 71 0.82 -7.14 10.07
CA GLY A 71 0.48 -8.45 10.59
C GLY A 71 1.63 -9.45 10.40
N PRO A 72 1.78 -10.47 11.27
CA PRO A 72 2.91 -11.40 11.25
C PRO A 72 3.03 -12.24 9.96
N THR A 73 2.02 -12.20 9.09
CA THR A 73 2.01 -12.89 7.79
C THR A 73 2.29 -11.98 6.61
N TYR A 74 2.18 -10.65 6.75
CA TYR A 74 2.25 -9.70 5.63
C TYR A 74 3.58 -8.93 5.65
N ASN A 75 3.91 -8.29 6.78
CA ASN A 75 5.18 -7.59 6.94
C ASN A 75 6.33 -8.56 7.25
N THR A 76 6.68 -9.39 6.26
CA THR A 76 7.79 -10.35 6.34
C THR A 76 8.63 -10.27 5.07
N GLU A 77 9.91 -10.63 5.16
CA GLU A 77 10.81 -10.68 3.99
C GLU A 77 10.24 -11.59 2.88
N ALA A 78 9.63 -12.72 3.23
CA ALA A 78 9.03 -13.65 2.28
C ALA A 78 7.86 -13.03 1.49
N CYS A 79 7.16 -12.08 2.10
CA CYS A 79 6.07 -11.31 1.47
C CYS A 79 6.53 -9.94 0.95
N GLY A 80 7.85 -9.71 0.90
CA GLY A 80 8.42 -8.44 0.44
C GLY A 80 7.96 -7.26 1.29
N TRP A 81 7.83 -7.43 2.60
CA TRP A 81 7.36 -6.39 3.53
C TRP A 81 6.00 -5.81 3.09
N ASP A 82 5.02 -6.72 3.01
CA ASP A 82 3.67 -6.42 2.53
C ASP A 82 3.63 -5.91 1.07
N GLY A 83 4.43 -6.54 0.21
CA GLY A 83 4.55 -6.11 -1.19
C GLY A 83 5.25 -4.75 -1.38
N GLY A 84 5.97 -4.28 -0.36
CA GLY A 84 6.68 -3.01 -0.32
C GLY A 84 5.96 -1.91 0.46
N ASP A 85 4.69 -2.11 0.84
CA ASP A 85 3.92 -1.10 1.58
C ASP A 85 4.52 -0.78 2.97
N CYS A 86 5.24 -1.73 3.57
CA CYS A 86 5.90 -1.54 4.86
C CYS A 86 7.37 -1.12 4.76
N ASP A 87 7.94 -0.96 3.55
CA ASP A 87 9.37 -0.63 3.39
C ASP A 87 9.76 0.67 4.12
N PHE A 88 8.91 1.70 4.01
CA PHE A 88 9.16 2.98 4.70
C PHE A 88 9.13 2.80 6.22
N TYR A 89 8.08 2.20 6.76
CA TYR A 89 7.94 1.96 8.20
C TYR A 89 9.10 1.12 8.75
N ASN A 90 9.49 0.05 8.06
CA ASN A 90 10.60 -0.81 8.46
C ASN A 90 11.97 -0.12 8.42
N SER A 91 12.09 1.02 7.72
CA SER A 91 13.31 1.84 7.72
C SER A 91 13.42 2.76 8.93
N LEU A 92 12.34 2.90 9.72
CA LEU A 92 12.27 3.74 10.92
C LEU A 92 12.65 2.94 12.17
N ASP A 93 13.94 2.77 12.41
CA ASP A 93 14.48 1.92 13.50
C ASP A 93 13.91 2.23 14.91
N ASP A 94 13.58 3.49 15.18
CA ASP A 94 13.11 3.98 16.49
C ASP A 94 11.60 4.28 16.56
N CYS A 95 10.87 4.07 15.45
CA CYS A 95 9.42 4.32 15.40
C CYS A 95 8.64 3.08 15.80
N THR A 96 8.03 3.09 16.98
CA THR A 96 7.14 2.02 17.44
C THR A 96 5.73 2.54 17.58
N VAL A 97 4.83 2.07 16.71
CA VAL A 97 3.41 2.43 16.73
C VAL A 97 2.52 1.19 16.67
N ASP A 98 1.28 1.29 17.15
CA ASP A 98 0.33 0.18 17.13
C ASP A 98 -0.31 -0.02 15.75
N THR A 99 -0.39 1.03 14.92
CA THR A 99 -0.97 0.97 13.57
C THR A 99 -0.03 1.58 12.53
N PRO A 100 0.94 0.81 12.01
CA PRO A 100 1.95 1.31 11.07
C PRO A 100 1.41 1.93 9.79
N PHE A 101 0.24 1.50 9.31
CA PHE A 101 -0.39 2.10 8.12
C PHE A 101 -0.80 3.58 8.27
N ARG A 102 -0.74 4.15 9.48
CA ARG A 102 -0.94 5.58 9.75
C ARG A 102 0.29 6.42 9.42
N ILE A 103 1.48 5.83 9.46
CA ILE A 103 2.73 6.52 9.14
C ILE A 103 2.82 6.73 7.63
N ASN A 104 3.06 7.96 7.17
CA ASN A 104 3.18 8.32 5.75
C ASN A 104 1.91 7.96 4.93
N ASP A 105 0.74 8.17 5.52
CA ASP A 105 -0.57 7.87 4.93
C ASP A 105 -1.24 9.09 4.24
N GLY A 106 -0.60 10.26 4.33
CA GLY A 106 -1.07 11.53 3.79
C GLY A 106 -1.96 12.34 4.75
N TYR A 107 -2.21 11.86 5.97
CA TYR A 107 -2.93 12.55 7.03
C TYR A 107 -2.01 12.81 8.20
N CYS A 108 -2.06 14.02 8.78
CA CYS A 108 -1.27 14.31 9.98
C CYS A 108 -1.93 13.71 11.23
N ASP A 109 -1.34 12.66 11.77
CA ASP A 109 -1.64 12.02 13.04
C ASP A 109 -0.85 12.67 14.18
N ASP A 110 -1.37 13.80 14.66
CA ASP A 110 -0.69 14.72 15.58
C ASP A 110 -0.47 14.21 17.02
N ASP A 111 -0.79 12.95 17.28
CA ASP A 111 -0.66 12.28 18.58
C ASP A 111 0.61 11.41 18.68
N PRO A 112 1.32 11.40 19.83
CA PRO A 112 2.32 10.38 20.10
C PRO A 112 1.67 8.98 20.14
N PRO A 113 2.32 7.94 19.60
CA PRO A 113 3.71 7.91 19.11
C PRO A 113 3.95 8.37 17.65
N TYR A 114 2.90 8.63 16.87
CA TYR A 114 2.95 8.89 15.41
C TYR A 114 3.70 10.18 15.07
N ASN A 115 3.27 11.32 15.63
CA ASN A 115 3.92 12.61 15.40
C ASN A 115 5.12 12.84 16.34
N THR A 116 6.16 12.03 16.18
CA THR A 116 7.43 12.17 16.92
C THR A 116 8.61 12.17 15.96
N ALA A 117 9.75 12.72 16.40
CA ALA A 117 10.98 12.71 15.60
C ALA A 117 11.45 11.29 15.23
N ALA A 118 11.16 10.29 16.08
CA ALA A 118 11.48 8.89 15.82
C ALA A 118 10.66 8.30 14.67
N CYS A 119 9.43 8.77 14.50
CA CYS A 119 8.52 8.44 13.41
C CYS A 119 8.55 9.48 12.28
N GLU A 120 9.64 10.25 12.16
CA GLU A 120 9.83 11.30 11.15
C GLU A 120 8.68 12.32 11.06
N TRP A 121 8.02 12.61 12.19
CA TRP A 121 6.83 13.47 12.25
C TRP A 121 5.71 12.90 11.36
N ASP A 122 5.31 11.67 11.69
CA ASP A 122 4.30 10.91 10.98
C ASP A 122 4.67 10.63 9.52
N GLY A 123 5.92 10.20 9.30
CA GLY A 123 6.45 9.98 7.96
C GLY A 123 6.56 11.25 7.10
N GLY A 124 6.47 12.43 7.73
CA GLY A 124 6.45 13.73 7.06
C GLY A 124 5.07 14.29 6.78
N ASP A 125 4.00 13.60 7.17
CA ASP A 125 2.62 14.11 7.01
C ASP A 125 2.29 15.24 7.98
N CYS A 126 2.97 15.28 9.13
CA CYS A 126 2.85 16.37 10.09
C CYS A 126 3.95 17.44 9.94
N PRO A 127 3.62 18.72 10.22
CA PRO A 127 4.64 19.77 10.29
C PRO A 127 5.67 19.48 11.39
N THR A 128 6.95 19.50 11.02
CA THR A 128 8.04 19.51 11.98
C THR A 128 8.00 20.78 12.85
N PRO A 129 8.53 20.76 14.08
CA PRO A 129 8.58 21.96 14.95
C PRO A 129 9.36 23.13 14.34
N THR A 130 10.21 22.90 13.33
CA THR A 130 10.91 23.97 12.59
C THR A 130 10.15 24.47 11.36
N SER A 131 9.12 23.74 10.93
CA SER A 131 8.24 24.07 9.80
C SER A 131 6.98 24.84 10.20
N ALA A 132 6.73 25.03 11.51
CA ALA A 132 5.80 26.05 11.97
C ALA A 132 6.24 27.39 11.36
N PRO A 133 5.40 28.06 10.55
CA PRO A 133 5.78 29.33 9.97
C PRO A 133 6.21 30.27 11.09
N ALA A 134 7.30 31.00 10.91
CA ALA A 134 7.85 31.96 11.87
C ALA A 134 6.90 33.11 12.25
N GLU A 135 5.63 33.06 11.84
CA GLU A 135 4.66 34.15 11.82
C GLU A 135 3.51 33.94 12.82
N CYS A 136 3.82 33.47 14.03
CA CYS A 136 2.94 33.66 15.20
C CYS A 136 3.72 34.31 16.34
N ASN A 137 4.52 35.35 16.06
CA ASN A 137 5.21 36.16 17.05
C ASN A 137 4.88 37.66 16.95
N ASP A 138 3.64 38.02 16.60
CA ASP A 138 3.24 39.44 16.64
C ASP A 138 1.84 39.67 17.21
N TYR A 139 1.57 39.11 18.39
CA TYR A 139 0.56 39.69 19.28
C TYR A 139 1.23 40.12 20.60
N PRO A 140 1.38 41.43 20.85
CA PRO A 140 1.93 41.89 22.12
C PRO A 140 0.95 41.52 23.25
N PRO A 141 1.44 41.07 24.42
CA PRO A 141 0.58 40.86 25.58
C PRO A 141 0.01 42.20 26.03
N TYR A 142 -1.32 42.29 26.10
CA TYR A 142 -2.02 43.36 26.84
C TYR A 142 -1.76 43.23 28.35
#